data_AF-A0A923QYU6-F1
#
_entry.id   AF-A0A923QYU6-F1
#
_cell.length_a   1.000
_cell.length_b   1.000
_cell.length_c   1.000
_cell.angle_alpha   90.00
_cell.angle_beta   90.00
_cell.angle_gamma   90.00
#
_symmetry.space_group_name_H-M   'P 1'
#
loop_
_entity.id
_entity.type
_entity.pdbx_description
1 polymer ?
#
loop_
_entity_poly.entity_id
_entity_poly.type
_entity_poly.pdbx_seq_one_letter_code
_entity_poly.pdbx_strand_id
1 'polypeptide(L)'
;MFARKSLNSCIALVFKLGLMSGIDPSLAEEVVKPGDLKAIPSSSFAGLKEKFSILSDIGSVPSPYRDKLKSLIATWPKSVSFQKNQPAKVGEADIEIQCYETLNNPTYIGVAQRMVVAAPFERVVSVVDDYGKYVGIFEGLKKVNSISVDENRVVTAWEEEIPFPLVPNEHNQMIHLVSNPHAGLKIYRYGLKESNHLTRNDGFIVLEAGRFGETVYTEFDFFDADWGIAKSFGVDRLWKGCLEGLYQSDFALKLRAEHGNWSAERVLETSNNFAKALSKQLGVCSKREFPIMDSK
;
A
#
# COMPACT_ATOMS: atom_id res chain seq x y z
N MET A 1 -1.58 6.62 -4.88
CA MET A 1 -1.81 6.76 -3.45
C MET A 1 -1.16 5.52 -2.90
N PHE A 2 0.13 5.59 -2.55
CA PHE A 2 0.92 4.48 -1.98
C PHE A 2 1.64 3.51 -2.95
N ALA A 3 2.85 3.93 -3.37
CA ALA A 3 4.03 3.09 -3.13
C ALA A 3 4.96 3.91 -2.22
N ARG A 4 4.38 4.41 -1.13
CA ARG A 4 5.01 5.44 -0.31
C ARG A 4 5.76 4.73 0.80
N LYS A 5 7.00 5.15 1.01
CA LYS A 5 8.07 4.46 1.76
C LYS A 5 8.68 3.22 1.11
N SER A 6 8.35 2.91 -0.14
CA SER A 6 9.03 1.78 -0.75
C SER A 6 10.40 2.09 -1.32
N LEU A 7 10.81 3.35 -1.44
CA LEU A 7 12.21 3.59 -1.75
C LEU A 7 12.97 3.91 -0.48
N ASN A 8 12.48 4.86 0.32
CA ASN A 8 13.19 5.27 1.53
C ASN A 8 13.29 4.19 2.59
N SER A 9 12.20 3.51 2.98
CA SER A 9 12.32 2.44 3.99
C SER A 9 13.02 1.20 3.45
N CYS A 10 12.90 0.91 2.14
CA CYS A 10 13.64 -0.20 1.53
C CYS A 10 15.13 0.08 1.46
N ILE A 11 15.53 1.27 1.01
CA ILE A 11 16.92 1.71 0.96
C ILE A 11 17.48 1.89 2.39
N ALA A 12 16.79 2.60 3.27
CA ALA A 12 17.26 2.87 4.63
C ALA A 12 17.55 1.60 5.43
N LEU A 13 16.65 0.61 5.38
CA LEU A 13 16.82 -0.64 6.11
C LEU A 13 17.91 -1.51 5.48
N VAL A 14 17.98 -1.56 4.15
CA VAL A 14 19.02 -2.25 3.39
C VAL A 14 20.43 -1.79 3.80
N PHE A 15 20.65 -0.48 3.89
CA PHE A 15 21.96 0.08 4.27
C PHE A 15 22.25 -0.01 5.77
N LYS A 16 21.25 0.22 6.63
CA LYS A 16 21.41 0.12 8.09
C LYS A 16 21.80 -1.30 8.53
N LEU A 17 21.33 -2.32 7.81
CA LEU A 17 21.72 -3.72 8.01
C LEU A 17 23.00 -4.10 7.25
N GLY A 18 23.33 -3.44 6.14
CA GLY A 18 24.58 -3.63 5.40
C GLY A 18 25.82 -3.22 6.19
N LEU A 19 25.70 -2.22 7.06
CA LEU A 19 26.79 -1.77 7.94
C LEU A 19 26.95 -2.62 9.23
N MET A 20 26.08 -3.60 9.50
CA MET A 20 26.01 -4.27 10.80
C MET A 20 26.16 -5.80 10.84
N SER A 21 26.43 -6.52 9.74
CA SER A 21 26.72 -7.96 9.87
C SER A 21 27.57 -8.59 8.76
N GLY A 22 28.66 -9.23 9.18
CA GLY A 22 29.07 -10.52 8.62
C GLY A 22 28.30 -11.67 9.29
N ILE A 23 28.34 -12.87 8.67
CA ILE A 23 27.86 -14.20 9.13
C ILE A 23 26.34 -14.45 8.84
N ASP A 24 25.79 -15.61 8.43
CA ASP A 24 26.16 -17.01 8.08
C ASP A 24 25.10 -17.51 7.04
N PRO A 25 25.42 -18.32 6.00
CA PRO A 25 24.46 -18.76 4.97
C PRO A 25 23.86 -20.17 5.17
N SER A 26 23.50 -20.57 6.39
CA SER A 26 22.82 -21.85 6.63
C SER A 26 21.46 -21.66 7.29
N LEU A 27 20.38 -21.87 6.53
CA LEU A 27 19.10 -22.49 6.94
C LEU A 27 18.06 -22.31 5.82
N ALA A 28 17.83 -23.39 5.08
CA ALA A 28 16.76 -23.54 4.11
C ALA A 28 15.87 -24.73 4.49
N GLU A 29 14.63 -24.67 4.02
CA GLU A 29 13.59 -25.71 3.90
C GLU A 29 12.63 -25.94 5.10
N GLU A 30 11.33 -25.65 4.85
CA GLU A 30 10.30 -26.69 4.70
C GLU A 30 9.03 -26.13 4.00
N VAL A 31 8.39 -26.95 3.15
CA VAL A 31 7.27 -26.59 2.25
C VAL A 31 5.95 -27.19 2.76
N VAL A 32 4.87 -26.39 2.83
CA VAL A 32 3.50 -26.86 3.14
C VAL A 32 2.53 -26.50 2.00
N LYS A 33 1.68 -27.45 1.61
CA LYS A 33 0.74 -27.40 0.47
C LYS A 33 -0.54 -26.59 0.76
N PRO A 34 -1.19 -25.93 -0.24
CA PRO A 34 -2.44 -25.19 -0.04
C PRO A 34 -3.70 -26.02 -0.31
N GLY A 35 -4.78 -25.67 0.40
CA GLY A 35 -6.16 -26.15 0.21
C GLY A 35 -7.12 -25.05 -0.27
N ASP A 36 -8.20 -25.47 -0.93
CA ASP A 36 -9.06 -24.73 -1.86
C ASP A 36 -9.97 -23.64 -1.28
N LEU A 37 -10.21 -22.57 -2.06
CA LEU A 37 -11.34 -21.64 -1.91
C LEU A 37 -12.16 -21.59 -3.21
N LYS A 38 -13.47 -21.86 -3.12
CA LYS A 38 -14.43 -21.88 -4.23
C LYS A 38 -14.99 -20.48 -4.54
N ALA A 39 -15.15 -20.18 -5.83
CA ALA A 39 -15.71 -18.94 -6.36
C ALA A 39 -17.24 -18.85 -6.21
N ILE A 40 -17.75 -17.62 -6.11
CA ILE A 40 -19.18 -17.26 -6.05
C ILE A 40 -19.62 -16.65 -7.41
N PRO A 41 -20.85 -16.89 -7.91
CA PRO A 41 -21.24 -16.53 -9.28
C PRO A 41 -21.46 -15.03 -9.51
N SER A 42 -21.22 -14.59 -10.75
CA SER A 42 -20.98 -13.22 -11.21
C SER A 42 -22.18 -12.44 -11.77
N SER A 43 -23.43 -12.81 -11.46
CA SER A 43 -24.59 -12.37 -12.26
C SER A 43 -25.25 -11.01 -11.89
N SER A 44 -24.57 -10.07 -11.24
CA SER A 44 -25.20 -8.79 -10.82
C SER A 44 -24.53 -7.47 -11.27
N PHE A 45 -23.60 -7.49 -12.24
CA PHE A 45 -22.78 -6.29 -12.57
C PHE A 45 -23.12 -5.54 -13.88
N ALA A 46 -24.28 -5.80 -14.50
CA ALA A 46 -24.59 -5.25 -15.83
C ALA A 46 -24.84 -3.71 -15.90
N GLY A 47 -24.89 -3.00 -14.76
CA GLY A 47 -25.20 -1.56 -14.70
C GLY A 47 -24.01 -0.60 -14.50
N LEU A 48 -22.76 -1.07 -14.52
CA LEU A 48 -21.61 -0.32 -13.99
C LEU A 48 -20.64 0.28 -15.04
N LYS A 49 -20.85 0.04 -16.34
CA LYS A 49 -19.87 0.41 -17.38
C LYS A 49 -19.69 1.92 -17.60
N GLU A 50 -20.69 2.76 -17.32
CA GLU A 50 -20.57 4.22 -17.44
C GLU A 50 -20.07 4.94 -16.17
N LYS A 51 -20.05 4.27 -15.00
CA LYS A 51 -19.75 4.93 -13.71
C LYS A 51 -18.32 4.78 -13.20
N PHE A 52 -17.46 4.12 -13.97
CA PHE A 52 -16.10 3.82 -13.53
C PHE A 52 -15.04 4.41 -14.45
N SER A 53 -14.93 5.74 -14.47
CA SER A 53 -13.73 6.43 -14.95
C SER A 53 -12.46 5.86 -14.33
N ILE A 54 -12.56 5.30 -13.12
CA ILE A 54 -11.51 4.57 -12.41
C ILE A 54 -10.97 3.34 -13.15
N LEU A 55 -11.67 2.79 -14.15
CA LEU A 55 -11.18 1.69 -14.97
C LEU A 55 -10.36 2.14 -16.18
N SER A 56 -10.30 3.46 -16.45
CA SER A 56 -9.46 4.01 -17.52
C SER A 56 -7.98 3.71 -17.29
N ASP A 57 -7.17 3.81 -18.36
CA ASP A 57 -5.73 3.72 -18.19
C ASP A 57 -5.22 4.90 -17.37
N ILE A 58 -4.38 4.58 -16.41
CA ILE A 58 -3.86 5.50 -15.41
C ILE A 58 -2.35 5.38 -15.39
N GLY A 59 -1.70 6.54 -15.44
CA GLY A 59 -0.25 6.63 -15.57
C GLY A 59 0.23 6.34 -16.99
N SER A 60 1.30 7.01 -17.37
CA SER A 60 2.05 6.74 -18.61
C SER A 60 2.91 5.46 -18.50
N VAL A 61 3.10 4.95 -17.29
CA VAL A 61 4.02 3.85 -16.99
C VAL A 61 3.26 2.52 -16.90
N PRO A 62 3.56 1.52 -17.76
CA PRO A 62 2.90 0.21 -17.71
C PRO A 62 3.23 -0.58 -16.43
N SER A 63 2.24 -1.28 -15.89
CA SER A 63 2.41 -2.23 -14.78
C SER A 63 1.93 -3.63 -15.17
N PRO A 64 2.61 -4.70 -14.73
CA PRO A 64 2.16 -6.07 -14.95
C PRO A 64 0.81 -6.38 -14.27
N TYR A 65 0.40 -5.61 -13.26
CA TYR A 65 -0.86 -5.85 -12.52
C TYR A 65 -2.03 -4.99 -13.02
N ARG A 66 -1.80 -4.04 -13.92
CA ARG A 66 -2.77 -3.02 -14.34
C ARG A 66 -4.16 -3.58 -14.66
N ASP A 67 -4.24 -4.56 -15.55
CA ASP A 67 -5.53 -5.11 -15.99
C ASP A 67 -6.17 -6.00 -14.92
N LYS A 68 -5.34 -6.64 -14.09
CA LYS A 68 -5.82 -7.43 -12.95
C LYS A 68 -6.45 -6.54 -11.89
N LEU A 69 -5.85 -5.38 -11.61
CA LEU A 69 -6.42 -4.36 -10.72
C LEU A 69 -7.75 -3.83 -11.27
N LYS A 70 -7.82 -3.52 -12.57
CA LYS A 70 -9.09 -3.13 -13.21
C LYS A 70 -10.17 -4.19 -13.00
N SER A 71 -9.84 -5.46 -13.27
CA SER A 71 -10.78 -6.56 -13.10
C SER A 71 -11.23 -6.69 -11.63
N LEU A 72 -10.30 -6.61 -10.69
CA LEU A 72 -10.59 -6.72 -9.26
C LEU A 72 -11.48 -5.58 -8.75
N ILE A 73 -11.22 -4.35 -9.19
CA ILE A 73 -12.06 -3.18 -8.88
C ILE A 73 -13.46 -3.36 -9.49
N ALA A 74 -13.55 -3.80 -10.74
CA ALA A 74 -14.83 -3.98 -11.43
C ALA A 74 -15.73 -5.04 -10.76
N THR A 75 -15.11 -6.04 -10.13
CA THR A 75 -15.81 -7.12 -9.41
C THR A 75 -15.63 -7.02 -7.90
N TRP A 76 -15.34 -5.82 -7.36
CA TRP A 76 -15.00 -5.68 -5.94
C TRP A 76 -16.11 -6.29 -5.07
N PRO A 77 -15.82 -7.37 -4.32
CA PRO A 77 -16.83 -7.98 -3.48
C PRO A 77 -17.09 -7.06 -2.28
N LYS A 78 -18.36 -6.88 -1.87
CA LYS A 78 -18.63 -6.22 -0.59
C LYS A 78 -17.88 -6.97 0.50
N SER A 79 -17.05 -6.28 1.28
CA SER A 79 -16.19 -6.91 2.31
C SER A 79 -16.96 -7.36 3.57
N VAL A 80 -18.23 -7.75 3.43
CA VAL A 80 -19.11 -8.25 4.51
C VAL A 80 -18.49 -9.42 5.25
N SER A 81 -17.63 -10.21 4.60
CA SER A 81 -16.94 -11.36 5.19
C SER A 81 -15.83 -11.01 6.19
N PHE A 82 -15.39 -9.75 6.27
CA PHE A 82 -14.29 -9.30 7.14
C PHE A 82 -14.76 -8.59 8.40
N GLN A 83 -16.07 -8.41 8.56
CA GLN A 83 -16.63 -7.76 9.74
C GLN A 83 -16.54 -8.73 10.92
N LYS A 84 -15.57 -8.49 11.82
CA LYS A 84 -15.52 -9.16 13.12
C LYS A 84 -16.87 -8.97 13.82
N ASN A 85 -17.29 -9.96 14.62
CA ASN A 85 -18.52 -9.87 15.41
C ASN A 85 -18.39 -8.94 16.63
N GLN A 86 -17.27 -8.21 16.74
CA GLN A 86 -16.95 -7.29 17.81
C GLN A 86 -16.34 -6.01 17.22
N PRO A 87 -16.50 -4.86 17.88
CA PRO A 87 -15.91 -3.62 17.43
C PRO A 87 -14.37 -3.68 17.47
N ALA A 88 -13.73 -3.07 16.48
CA ALA A 88 -12.30 -2.84 16.47
C ALA A 88 -11.89 -1.95 17.63
N LYS A 89 -10.76 -2.27 18.27
CA LYS A 89 -10.21 -1.43 19.32
C LYS A 89 -9.39 -0.30 18.71
N VAL A 90 -9.60 0.89 19.25
CA VAL A 90 -8.82 2.08 18.92
C VAL A 90 -7.33 1.84 19.22
N GLY A 91 -6.48 2.15 18.26
CA GLY A 91 -5.02 2.03 18.35
C GLY A 91 -4.47 0.60 18.23
N GLU A 92 -5.31 -0.40 17.97
CA GLU A 92 -4.87 -1.79 17.80
C GLU A 92 -4.23 -2.00 16.43
N ALA A 93 -3.09 -2.67 16.38
CA ALA A 93 -2.23 -2.78 15.20
C ALA A 93 -2.60 -3.98 14.31
N ASP A 94 -3.90 -4.16 14.07
CA ASP A 94 -4.50 -5.24 13.30
C ASP A 94 -4.50 -4.90 11.80
N ILE A 95 -3.34 -5.01 11.15
CA ILE A 95 -3.22 -4.94 9.68
C ILE A 95 -2.83 -6.31 9.15
N GLU A 96 -3.68 -6.89 8.32
CA GLU A 96 -3.39 -8.10 7.55
C GLU A 96 -2.56 -7.71 6.33
N ILE A 97 -1.41 -8.36 6.14
CA ILE A 97 -0.54 -8.14 4.98
C ILE A 97 -0.48 -9.44 4.18
N GLN A 98 -0.72 -9.33 2.88
CA GLN A 98 -0.48 -10.39 1.90
C GLN A 98 0.50 -9.90 0.85
N CYS A 99 1.54 -10.68 0.56
CA CYS A 99 2.54 -10.32 -0.43
C CYS A 99 2.32 -11.10 -1.72
N TYR A 100 2.71 -10.49 -2.84
CA TYR A 100 2.55 -11.01 -4.18
C TYR A 100 3.88 -10.91 -4.92
N GLU A 101 4.45 -12.05 -5.26
CA GLU A 101 5.65 -12.10 -6.08
C GLU A 101 5.32 -11.84 -7.56
N THR A 102 6.23 -11.17 -8.27
CA THR A 102 6.20 -11.05 -9.72
C THR A 102 7.18 -12.05 -10.32
N LEU A 103 6.67 -12.95 -11.17
CA LEU A 103 7.50 -13.94 -11.84
C LEU A 103 8.64 -13.24 -12.62
N ASN A 104 9.86 -13.72 -12.47
CA ASN A 104 11.08 -13.17 -13.09
C ASN A 104 11.44 -11.73 -12.70
N ASN A 105 10.76 -11.12 -11.73
CA ASN A 105 11.15 -9.82 -11.16
C ASN A 105 11.05 -9.84 -9.63
N PRO A 106 12.04 -10.43 -8.94
CA PRO A 106 12.00 -10.60 -7.49
C PRO A 106 12.10 -9.27 -6.71
N THR A 107 12.48 -8.18 -7.38
CA THR A 107 12.53 -6.83 -6.78
C THR A 107 11.25 -6.03 -7.00
N TYR A 108 10.31 -6.54 -7.79
CA TYR A 108 8.97 -5.95 -7.90
C TYR A 108 8.18 -6.28 -6.64
N ILE A 109 7.75 -5.24 -5.94
CA ILE A 109 7.02 -5.38 -4.70
C ILE A 109 5.52 -5.35 -5.00
N GLY A 110 4.82 -6.38 -4.56
CA GLY A 110 3.36 -6.47 -4.60
C GLY A 110 2.82 -6.79 -3.22
N VAL A 111 1.91 -5.96 -2.71
CA VAL A 111 1.36 -6.10 -1.36
C VAL A 111 -0.13 -5.79 -1.38
N ALA A 112 -0.93 -6.58 -0.69
CA ALA A 112 -2.26 -6.18 -0.25
C ALA A 112 -2.26 -6.00 1.26
N GLN A 113 -2.86 -4.91 1.71
CA GLN A 113 -3.06 -4.60 3.11
C GLN A 113 -4.53 -4.48 3.40
N ARG A 114 -4.96 -5.00 4.55
CA ARG A 114 -6.31 -4.81 5.03
C ARG A 114 -6.30 -4.50 6.51
N MET A 115 -7.09 -3.51 6.91
CA MET A 115 -7.30 -3.16 8.31
C MET A 115 -8.72 -2.68 8.56
N VAL A 116 -9.15 -2.78 9.82
CA VAL A 116 -10.37 -2.13 10.30
C VAL A 116 -9.97 -0.89 11.09
N VAL A 117 -10.50 0.26 10.71
CA VAL A 117 -10.27 1.55 11.37
C VAL A 117 -11.46 1.83 12.27
N ALA A 118 -11.21 2.01 13.56
CA ALA A 118 -12.19 2.33 14.59
C ALA A 118 -12.64 3.80 14.50
N ALA A 119 -13.08 4.22 13.32
CA ALA A 119 -13.57 5.56 13.02
C ALA A 119 -14.63 5.53 11.90
N PRO A 120 -15.58 6.49 11.90
CA PRO A 120 -16.60 6.59 10.86
C PRO A 120 -16.01 6.79 9.46
N PHE A 121 -16.72 6.27 8.46
CA PHE A 121 -16.33 6.35 7.04
C PHE A 121 -15.88 7.75 6.61
N GLU A 122 -16.68 8.78 6.90
CA GLU A 122 -16.36 10.16 6.53
C GLU A 122 -15.08 10.69 7.20
N ARG A 123 -14.80 10.23 8.43
CA ARG A 123 -13.56 10.60 9.12
C ARG A 123 -12.36 9.98 8.41
N VAL A 124 -12.43 8.70 8.06
CA VAL A 124 -11.34 8.01 7.35
C VAL A 124 -11.13 8.64 5.98
N VAL A 125 -12.21 8.89 5.22
CA VAL A 125 -12.15 9.60 3.94
C VAL A 125 -11.49 10.96 4.10
N SER A 126 -11.84 11.75 5.12
CA SER A 126 -11.24 13.08 5.35
C SER A 126 -9.73 13.01 5.61
N VAL A 127 -9.25 11.97 6.28
CA VAL A 127 -7.82 11.77 6.53
C VAL A 127 -7.12 11.32 5.25
N VAL A 128 -7.75 10.42 4.49
CA VAL A 128 -7.25 9.89 3.21
C VAL A 128 -7.22 10.99 2.12
N ASP A 129 -8.16 11.94 2.10
CA ASP A 129 -8.15 13.03 1.13
C ASP A 129 -7.20 14.19 1.48
N ASP A 130 -6.77 14.32 2.74
CA ASP A 130 -5.94 15.43 3.21
C ASP A 130 -4.44 15.18 3.00
N TYR A 131 -4.03 15.15 1.72
CA TYR A 131 -2.65 14.89 1.31
C TYR A 131 -1.63 15.79 2.05
N GLY A 132 -1.95 17.06 2.27
CA GLY A 132 -1.03 18.00 2.91
C GLY A 132 -0.68 17.66 4.36
N LYS A 133 -1.56 16.92 5.06
CA LYS A 133 -1.33 16.48 6.44
C LYS A 133 -0.50 15.21 6.58
N TYR A 134 -0.05 14.63 5.47
CA TYR A 134 0.83 13.46 5.53
C TYR A 134 2.25 13.83 5.94
N VAL A 135 2.67 15.08 5.64
CA VAL A 135 3.93 15.62 6.13
C VAL A 135 3.91 15.58 7.66
N GLY A 136 4.89 14.91 8.24
CA GLY A 136 5.03 14.75 9.69
C GLY A 136 4.39 13.48 10.27
N ILE A 137 3.54 12.76 9.53
CA ILE A 137 3.05 11.42 9.95
C ILE A 137 3.68 10.28 9.14
N PHE A 138 4.19 10.55 7.94
CA PHE A 138 4.96 9.60 7.16
C PHE A 138 6.45 9.90 7.30
N GLU A 139 7.24 8.88 7.67
CA GLU A 139 8.68 9.04 7.85
C GLU A 139 9.35 9.43 6.53
N GLY A 140 10.22 10.44 6.55
CA GLY A 140 10.97 10.89 5.38
C GLY A 140 10.18 11.72 4.36
N LEU A 141 8.84 11.83 4.48
CA LEU A 141 8.06 12.67 3.58
C LEU A 141 8.32 14.16 3.88
N LYS A 142 8.95 14.86 2.92
CA LYS A 142 9.27 16.29 3.03
C LYS A 142 8.14 17.15 2.53
N LYS A 143 7.55 16.77 1.40
CA LYS A 143 6.51 17.55 0.74
C LYS A 143 5.53 16.66 0.00
N VAL A 144 4.28 17.08 0.04
CA VAL A 144 3.22 16.58 -0.83
C VAL A 144 2.25 17.71 -1.14
N ASN A 145 1.84 17.81 -2.39
CA ASN A 145 0.77 18.70 -2.79
C ASN A 145 -0.01 18.15 -3.99
N SER A 146 -1.29 18.50 -4.06
CA SER A 146 -2.07 18.36 -5.29
C SER A 146 -1.61 19.42 -6.30
N ILE A 147 -1.28 18.99 -7.51
CA ILE A 147 -0.85 19.85 -8.63
C ILE A 147 -2.05 20.17 -9.54
N SER A 148 -2.97 19.22 -9.69
CA SER A 148 -4.22 19.41 -10.44
C SER A 148 -5.32 18.55 -9.84
N VAL A 149 -6.54 19.10 -9.80
CA VAL A 149 -7.76 18.40 -9.39
C VAL A 149 -8.81 18.69 -10.45
N ASP A 150 -9.37 17.63 -11.03
CA ASP A 150 -10.41 17.70 -12.06
C ASP A 150 -11.43 16.59 -11.80
N GLU A 151 -12.63 16.96 -11.33
CA GLU A 151 -13.74 16.08 -10.96
C GLU A 151 -13.34 14.86 -10.10
N ASN A 152 -12.91 13.78 -10.76
CA ASN A 152 -12.53 12.50 -10.17
C ASN A 152 -11.04 12.19 -10.30
N ARG A 153 -10.25 13.11 -10.85
CA ARG A 153 -8.83 12.94 -11.13
C ARG A 153 -8.01 13.92 -10.32
N VAL A 154 -7.06 13.39 -9.57
CA VAL A 154 -6.09 14.19 -8.82
C VAL A 154 -4.70 13.84 -9.31
N VAL A 155 -3.84 14.84 -9.51
CA VAL A 155 -2.40 14.64 -9.67
C VAL A 155 -1.71 15.20 -8.45
N THR A 156 -0.86 14.42 -7.81
CA THR A 156 -0.07 14.88 -6.66
C THR A 156 1.43 14.78 -6.95
N ALA A 157 2.20 15.73 -6.44
CA ALA A 157 3.66 15.70 -6.38
C ALA A 157 4.10 15.30 -4.98
N TRP A 158 5.15 14.49 -4.91
CA TRP A 158 5.75 13.96 -3.69
C TRP A 158 7.24 14.27 -3.69
N GLU A 159 7.75 14.58 -2.51
CA GLU A 159 9.19 14.64 -2.24
C GLU A 159 9.47 13.89 -0.95
N GLU A 160 10.29 12.85 -1.05
CA GLU A 160 10.68 12.02 0.08
C GLU A 160 12.21 11.97 0.21
N GLU A 161 12.71 12.06 1.44
CA GLU A 161 14.14 12.04 1.74
C GLU A 161 14.71 10.62 1.71
N ILE A 162 15.61 10.35 0.76
CA ILE A 162 16.43 9.14 0.79
C ILE A 162 17.49 9.34 1.87
N PRO A 163 17.54 8.49 2.93
CA PRO A 163 18.45 8.69 4.05
C PRO A 163 19.86 8.19 3.73
N PHE A 164 20.40 8.65 2.61
CA PHE A 164 21.75 8.36 2.16
C PHE A 164 22.44 9.65 1.69
N PRO A 165 23.66 9.95 2.20
CA PRO A 165 24.38 11.14 1.78
C PRO A 165 24.58 11.18 0.26
N LEU A 166 24.36 12.35 -0.35
CA LEU A 166 24.59 12.62 -1.77
C LEU A 166 23.61 11.93 -2.74
N VAL A 167 22.67 11.12 -2.25
CA VAL A 167 21.54 10.66 -3.08
C VAL A 167 20.47 11.73 -3.03
N PRO A 168 19.99 12.25 -4.18
CA PRO A 168 18.92 13.24 -4.20
C PRO A 168 17.64 12.67 -3.60
N ASN A 169 16.74 13.55 -3.16
CA ASN A 169 15.41 13.13 -2.72
C ASN A 169 14.66 12.41 -3.86
N GLU A 170 13.77 11.51 -3.47
CA GLU A 170 12.80 10.92 -4.39
C GLU A 170 11.73 11.96 -4.72
N HIS A 171 11.51 12.19 -6.01
CA HIS A 171 10.48 13.05 -6.55
C HIS A 171 9.59 12.22 -7.47
N ASN A 172 8.29 12.19 -7.19
CA ASN A 172 7.33 11.54 -8.08
C ASN A 172 6.03 12.32 -8.22
N GLN A 173 5.37 12.10 -9.36
CA GLN A 173 3.97 12.46 -9.53
C GLN A 173 3.12 11.20 -9.70
N MET A 174 1.98 11.23 -9.02
CA MET A 174 0.99 10.16 -9.07
C MET A 174 -0.32 10.72 -9.62
N ILE A 175 -0.94 10.00 -10.54
CA ILE A 175 -2.35 10.22 -10.90
C ILE A 175 -3.19 9.37 -9.95
N HIS A 176 -4.32 9.91 -9.51
CA HIS A 176 -5.36 9.22 -8.75
C HIS A 176 -6.68 9.43 -9.46
N LEU A 177 -7.44 8.35 -9.62
CA LEU A 177 -8.82 8.33 -10.08
C LEU A 177 -9.67 7.89 -8.89
N VAL A 178 -10.62 8.74 -8.53
CA VAL A 178 -11.46 8.59 -7.33
C VAL A 178 -12.88 8.27 -7.77
N SER A 179 -13.45 7.21 -7.22
CA SER A 179 -14.84 6.82 -7.48
C SER A 179 -15.58 6.71 -6.15
N ASN A 180 -16.83 7.17 -6.14
CA ASN A 180 -17.77 7.02 -5.02
C ASN A 180 -19.02 6.28 -5.52
N PRO A 181 -18.96 4.95 -5.72
CA PRO A 181 -20.05 4.23 -6.40
C PRO A 181 -21.38 4.31 -5.64
N HIS A 182 -21.32 4.42 -4.30
CA HIS A 182 -22.47 4.65 -3.42
C HIS A 182 -22.02 5.21 -2.07
N ALA A 183 -22.99 5.64 -1.24
CA ALA A 183 -22.73 6.06 0.14
C ALA A 183 -22.05 4.92 0.93
N GLY A 184 -20.91 5.21 1.56
CA GLY A 184 -20.13 4.23 2.31
C GLY A 184 -19.19 3.35 1.49
N LEU A 185 -18.92 3.67 0.21
CA LEU A 185 -17.85 3.05 -0.57
C LEU A 185 -17.09 4.13 -1.35
N LYS A 186 -15.77 4.18 -1.16
CA LYS A 186 -14.88 5.04 -1.92
C LYS A 186 -13.67 4.25 -2.40
N ILE A 187 -13.37 4.39 -3.69
CA ILE A 187 -12.27 3.68 -4.34
C ILE A 187 -11.30 4.72 -4.91
N TYR A 188 -10.02 4.54 -4.60
CA TYR A 188 -8.92 5.32 -5.16
C TYR A 188 -8.09 4.39 -6.00
N ARG A 189 -8.02 4.58 -7.31
CA ARG A 189 -7.02 3.91 -8.14
C ARG A 189 -5.94 4.88 -8.47
N TYR A 190 -4.70 4.42 -8.46
CA TYR A 190 -3.58 5.32 -8.69
C TYR A 190 -2.51 4.68 -9.57
N GLY A 191 -1.67 5.53 -10.14
CA GLY A 191 -0.56 5.09 -10.98
C GLY A 191 0.48 6.17 -11.18
N LEU A 192 1.70 5.72 -11.45
CA LEU A 192 2.86 6.56 -11.67
C LEU A 192 2.69 7.38 -12.94
N LYS A 193 2.90 8.69 -12.82
CA LYS A 193 2.99 9.60 -13.95
C LYS A 193 4.45 9.88 -14.31
N GLU A 194 5.26 10.19 -13.31
CA GLU A 194 6.70 10.45 -13.45
C GLU A 194 7.40 10.22 -12.11
N SER A 195 8.67 9.84 -12.16
CA SER A 195 9.57 9.76 -11.00
C SER A 195 11.02 9.77 -11.46
N ASN A 196 11.94 10.18 -10.58
CA ASN A 196 13.38 10.02 -10.79
C ASN A 196 13.92 8.64 -10.39
N HIS A 197 13.25 7.87 -9.50
CA HIS A 197 13.71 6.53 -9.11
C HIS A 197 12.67 5.42 -9.23
N LEU A 198 11.37 5.69 -9.01
CA LEU A 198 10.32 4.69 -9.25
C LEU A 198 10.20 4.43 -10.76
N THR A 199 10.28 3.16 -11.13
CA THR A 199 10.13 2.74 -12.53
C THR A 199 8.72 2.28 -12.83
N ARG A 200 7.98 1.83 -11.81
CA ARG A 200 6.58 1.39 -11.87
C ARG A 200 5.92 1.65 -10.52
N ASN A 201 4.67 2.10 -10.53
CA ASN A 201 3.85 2.18 -9.33
C ASN A 201 2.38 2.22 -9.76
N ASP A 202 1.58 1.28 -9.32
CA ASP A 202 0.14 1.27 -9.50
C ASP A 202 -0.55 0.48 -8.38
N GLY A 203 -1.85 0.74 -8.24
CA GLY A 203 -2.61 0.10 -7.19
C GLY A 203 -3.95 0.75 -6.95
N PHE A 204 -4.60 0.34 -5.87
CA PHE A 204 -5.84 0.96 -5.44
C PHE A 204 -6.12 0.77 -3.95
N ILE A 205 -6.97 1.65 -3.43
CA ILE A 205 -7.52 1.62 -2.08
C ILE A 205 -9.02 1.53 -2.19
N VAL A 206 -9.62 0.76 -1.30
CA VAL A 206 -11.05 0.70 -1.08
C VAL A 206 -11.34 1.00 0.39
N LEU A 207 -12.18 2.00 0.59
CA LEU A 207 -12.78 2.33 1.87
C LEU A 207 -14.23 1.87 1.85
N GLU A 208 -14.62 1.07 2.83
CA GLU A 208 -16.00 0.60 3.00
C GLU A 208 -16.50 0.91 4.40
N ALA A 209 -17.70 1.47 4.52
CA ALA A 209 -18.37 1.62 5.80
C ALA A 209 -18.59 0.23 6.43
N GLY A 210 -18.05 0.05 7.63
CA GLY A 210 -18.13 -1.17 8.41
C GLY A 210 -19.36 -1.22 9.32
N ARG A 211 -19.41 -2.26 10.17
CA ARG A 211 -20.34 -2.29 11.31
C ARG A 211 -19.84 -1.34 12.39
N PHE A 212 -20.71 -1.03 13.36
CA PHE A 212 -20.34 -0.28 14.57
C PHE A 212 -19.78 1.14 14.32
N GLY A 213 -19.99 1.71 13.13
CA GLY A 213 -19.44 3.02 12.77
C GLY A 213 -17.94 2.98 12.44
N GLU A 214 -17.42 1.82 12.04
CA GLU A 214 -16.03 1.61 11.65
C GLU A 214 -15.86 1.72 10.13
N THR A 215 -14.62 1.66 9.66
CA THR A 215 -14.29 1.64 8.23
C THR A 215 -13.34 0.49 7.92
N VAL A 216 -13.67 -0.32 6.92
CA VAL A 216 -12.73 -1.29 6.36
C VAL A 216 -11.86 -0.57 5.33
N TYR A 217 -10.55 -0.62 5.54
CA TYR A 217 -9.54 -0.11 4.62
C TYR A 217 -8.89 -1.32 3.97
N THR A 218 -8.95 -1.42 2.64
CA THR A 218 -8.18 -2.40 1.87
C THR A 218 -7.36 -1.70 0.82
N GLU A 219 -6.11 -2.10 0.66
CA GLU A 219 -5.15 -1.52 -0.25
C GLU A 219 -4.40 -2.60 -1.00
N PHE A 220 -4.04 -2.29 -2.24
CA PHE A 220 -3.24 -3.10 -3.14
C PHE A 220 -2.18 -2.20 -3.76
N ASP A 221 -0.92 -2.45 -3.43
CA ASP A 221 0.25 -1.67 -3.84
C ASP A 221 1.20 -2.52 -4.68
N PHE A 222 1.55 -2.02 -5.86
CA PHE A 222 2.45 -2.69 -6.79
C PHE A 222 3.46 -1.70 -7.33
N PHE A 223 4.75 -1.95 -7.14
CA PHE A 223 5.76 -1.01 -7.61
C PHE A 223 7.13 -1.67 -7.83
N ASP A 224 7.95 -0.96 -8.59
CA ASP A 224 9.34 -1.27 -8.84
C ASP A 224 10.14 0.04 -8.95
N ALA A 225 11.44 -0.04 -8.72
CA ALA A 225 12.32 1.13 -8.71
C ALA A 225 13.68 0.80 -9.34
N ASP A 226 14.42 1.84 -9.68
CA ASP A 226 15.86 1.71 -9.87
C ASP A 226 16.53 1.59 -8.49
N TRP A 227 16.52 0.37 -7.97
CA TRP A 227 17.08 0.06 -6.67
C TRP A 227 18.61 0.25 -6.58
N GLY A 228 19.31 0.44 -7.71
CA GLY A 228 20.76 0.63 -7.74
C GLY A 228 21.53 -0.41 -6.90
N ILE A 229 22.43 0.09 -6.04
CA ILE A 229 23.22 -0.75 -5.12
C ILE A 229 22.37 -1.42 -4.02
N ALA A 230 21.12 -0.98 -3.77
CA ALA A 230 20.25 -1.63 -2.78
C ALA A 230 19.99 -3.11 -3.15
N LYS A 231 19.98 -3.46 -4.46
CA LYS A 231 19.85 -4.84 -4.92
C LYS A 231 20.96 -5.76 -4.40
N SER A 232 22.16 -5.21 -4.23
CA SER A 232 23.35 -5.98 -3.82
C SER A 232 23.29 -6.46 -2.37
N PHE A 233 22.41 -5.89 -1.55
CA PHE A 233 22.23 -6.30 -0.15
C PHE A 233 21.19 -7.40 0.06
N GLY A 234 20.60 -7.90 -1.02
CA GLY A 234 19.66 -9.02 -1.01
C GLY A 234 18.19 -8.59 -1.08
N VAL A 235 17.44 -9.34 -1.89
CA VAL A 235 16.01 -9.14 -2.13
C VAL A 235 15.20 -9.14 -0.84
N ASP A 236 15.53 -10.02 0.11
CA ASP A 236 14.76 -10.12 1.37
C ASP A 236 14.83 -8.84 2.21
N ARG A 237 15.99 -8.17 2.22
CA ARG A 237 16.16 -6.91 2.96
C ARG A 237 15.38 -5.79 2.31
N LEU A 238 15.35 -5.78 0.98
CA LEU A 238 14.55 -4.85 0.20
C LEU A 238 13.07 -5.01 0.56
N TRP A 239 12.53 -6.23 0.43
CA TRP A 239 11.15 -6.55 0.80
C TRP A 239 10.82 -6.16 2.23
N LYS A 240 11.67 -6.51 3.19
CA LYS A 240 11.45 -6.17 4.59
C LYS A 240 11.33 -4.67 4.82
N GLY A 241 12.22 -3.87 4.24
CA GLY A 241 12.16 -2.42 4.36
C GLY A 241 10.91 -1.84 3.70
N CYS A 242 10.45 -2.46 2.61
CA CYS A 242 9.23 -2.04 1.92
C CYS A 242 7.99 -2.32 2.75
N LEU A 243 7.89 -3.51 3.32
CA LEU A 243 6.77 -3.88 4.18
C LEU A 243 6.73 -3.04 5.46
N GLU A 244 7.89 -2.73 6.06
CA GLU A 244 7.97 -1.83 7.22
C GLU A 244 7.47 -0.42 6.86
N GLY A 245 7.88 0.09 5.69
CA GLY A 245 7.42 1.38 5.19
C GLY A 245 5.91 1.43 4.93
N LEU A 246 5.40 0.47 4.16
CA LEU A 246 3.98 0.41 3.83
C LEU A 246 3.12 0.26 5.08
N TYR A 247 3.49 -0.64 5.99
CA TYR A 247 2.77 -0.82 7.25
C TYR A 247 2.75 0.46 8.10
N GLN A 248 3.89 1.16 8.21
CA GLN A 248 3.97 2.39 8.98
C GLN A 248 3.00 3.45 8.44
N SER A 249 2.93 3.60 7.11
CA SER A 249 2.10 4.60 6.45
C SER A 249 0.62 4.33 6.69
N ASP A 250 0.18 3.09 6.48
CA ASP A 250 -1.21 2.68 6.69
C ASP A 250 -1.61 2.81 8.15
N PHE A 251 -0.74 2.35 9.05
CA PHE A 251 -1.02 2.44 10.47
C PHE A 251 -1.04 3.90 10.95
N ALA A 252 -0.23 4.79 10.37
CA ALA A 252 -0.29 6.22 10.64
C ALA A 252 -1.63 6.84 10.19
N LEU A 253 -2.18 6.44 9.03
CA LEU A 253 -3.51 6.87 8.60
C LEU A 253 -4.61 6.39 9.56
N LYS A 254 -4.55 5.12 9.96
CA LYS A 254 -5.45 4.54 10.96
C LYS A 254 -5.41 5.31 12.27
N LEU A 255 -4.21 5.50 12.84
CA LEU A 255 -4.04 6.28 14.07
C LEU A 255 -4.55 7.72 13.91
N ARG A 256 -4.33 8.35 12.76
CA ARG A 256 -4.80 9.72 12.50
C ARG A 256 -6.32 9.81 12.41
N ALA A 257 -6.97 8.79 11.88
CA ALA A 257 -8.42 8.69 11.82
C ALA A 257 -9.03 8.43 13.21
N GLU A 258 -8.47 7.49 13.97
CA GLU A 258 -8.93 7.08 15.30
C GLU A 258 -8.61 8.09 16.41
N HIS A 259 -7.50 8.83 16.25
CA HIS A 259 -7.02 9.82 17.22
C HIS A 259 -6.87 11.21 16.61
N GLY A 260 -8.00 11.86 16.32
CA GLY A 260 -8.00 13.18 15.67
C GLY A 260 -7.27 14.30 16.45
N ASN A 261 -7.04 14.12 17.75
CA ASN A 261 -6.34 15.07 18.63
C ASN A 261 -4.85 14.78 18.82
N TRP A 262 -4.31 13.67 18.30
CA TRP A 262 -2.87 13.40 18.40
C TRP A 262 -2.07 14.35 17.53
N SER A 263 -0.87 14.72 18.00
CA SER A 263 0.09 15.45 17.17
C SER A 263 0.65 14.55 16.06
N ALA A 264 1.19 15.16 15.00
CA ALA A 264 1.78 14.41 13.90
C ALA A 264 2.98 13.56 14.38
N GLU A 265 3.80 14.13 15.26
CA GLU A 265 4.97 13.48 15.84
C GLU A 265 4.58 12.24 16.64
N ARG A 266 3.51 12.32 17.44
CA ARG A 266 3.01 11.16 18.20
C ARG A 266 2.51 10.05 17.28
N VAL A 267 1.80 10.40 16.20
CA VAL A 267 1.35 9.44 15.19
C VAL A 267 2.56 8.76 14.52
N LEU A 268 3.55 9.55 14.10
CA LEU A 268 4.78 9.05 13.47
C LEU A 268 5.58 8.13 14.40
N GLU A 269 5.82 8.56 15.64
CA GLU A 269 6.57 7.77 16.63
C GLU A 269 5.88 6.44 16.92
N THR A 270 4.56 6.49 17.20
CA THR A 270 3.77 5.29 17.51
C THR A 270 3.79 4.33 16.32
N SER A 271 3.49 4.82 15.11
CA SER A 271 3.45 3.97 13.93
C SER A 271 4.81 3.35 13.57
N ASN A 272 5.90 4.11 13.72
CA ASN A 272 7.26 3.57 13.54
C ASN A 272 7.60 2.47 14.54
N ASN A 273 7.20 2.62 15.81
CA ASN A 273 7.48 1.61 16.84
C ASN A 273 6.76 0.29 16.53
N PHE A 274 5.50 0.36 16.07
CA PHE A 274 4.76 -0.82 15.64
C PHE A 274 5.34 -1.44 14.36
N ALA A 275 5.67 -0.64 13.35
CA ALA A 275 6.26 -1.14 12.11
C ALA A 275 7.58 -1.90 12.36
N LYS A 276 8.45 -1.38 13.24
CA LYS A 276 9.71 -2.05 13.65
C LYS A 276 9.48 -3.32 14.46
N ALA A 277 8.44 -3.35 15.30
CA ALA A 277 8.08 -4.55 16.03
C ALA A 277 7.56 -5.64 15.09
N LEU A 278 6.73 -5.25 14.13
CA LEU A 278 6.20 -6.14 13.10
C LEU A 278 7.30 -6.63 12.15
N SER A 279 8.26 -5.81 11.74
CA SER A 279 9.34 -6.23 10.84
C SER A 279 10.28 -7.29 11.47
N LYS A 280 10.25 -7.45 12.80
CA LYS A 280 10.87 -8.58 13.50
C LYS A 280 10.05 -9.87 13.41
N GLN A 281 8.73 -9.76 13.27
CA GLN A 281 7.78 -10.87 13.18
C GLN A 281 7.48 -11.28 11.73
N LEU A 282 7.63 -10.37 10.76
CA LEU A 282 7.55 -10.63 9.32
C LEU A 282 8.83 -11.36 8.85
N GLY A 283 9.04 -12.57 9.38
CA GLY A 283 10.05 -13.51 8.90
C GLY A 283 9.52 -14.28 7.69
N VAL A 284 9.44 -13.61 6.53
CA VAL A 284 8.89 -14.12 5.25
C VAL A 284 7.37 -13.93 5.20
N CYS A 285 6.91 -12.97 4.38
CA CYS A 285 5.53 -13.00 3.90
C CYS A 285 5.19 -14.42 3.48
N SER A 286 4.02 -14.96 3.83
CA SER A 286 3.58 -16.22 3.23
C SER A 286 3.53 -16.01 1.71
N LYS A 287 4.57 -16.46 1.01
CA LYS A 287 4.69 -16.29 -0.43
C LYS A 287 3.50 -17.00 -1.04
N ARG A 288 2.52 -16.22 -1.51
CA ARG A 288 1.48 -16.77 -2.36
C ARG A 288 1.76 -16.21 -3.72
N GLU A 289 1.88 -17.11 -4.69
CA GLU A 289 1.70 -16.72 -6.06
C GLU A 289 0.35 -16.00 -6.12
N PHE A 290 0.34 -14.74 -6.55
CA PHE A 290 -0.82 -14.29 -7.32
C PHE A 290 -0.91 -15.35 -8.42
N PRO A 291 -1.98 -16.18 -8.50
CA PRO A 291 -1.98 -17.38 -9.34
C PRO A 291 -1.28 -17.06 -10.65
N ILE A 292 -0.14 -17.74 -10.90
CA ILE A 292 0.71 -17.51 -12.07
C ILE A 292 -0.23 -17.55 -13.26
N MET A 293 -0.49 -16.39 -13.85
CA MET A 293 -1.25 -16.33 -15.09
C MET A 293 -0.20 -16.33 -16.17
N ASP A 294 0.09 -17.54 -16.66
CA ASP A 294 0.64 -17.69 -17.99
C ASP A 294 -0.19 -16.82 -18.93
N SER A 295 0.49 -15.88 -19.57
CA SER A 295 -0.04 -15.17 -20.73
C SER A 295 -0.33 -16.22 -21.81
N LYS A 296 -1.57 -16.70 -21.88
CA LYS A 296 -2.11 -17.27 -23.10
C LYS A 296 -2.97 -16.22 -23.79
#